data_AF-A0A1N6ENJ0-F1
#
_entry.id   AF-A0A1N6ENJ0-F1
#
_cell.length_a   1.000
_cell.length_b   1.000
_cell.length_c   1.000
_cell.angle_alpha   90.00
_cell.angle_beta   90.00
_cell.angle_gamma   90.00
#
_symmetry.space_group_name_H-M   'P 1'
#
loop_
_entity.id
_entity.type
_entity.pdbx_description
1 polymer ?
#
loop_
_entity_poly.entity_id
_entity_poly.type
_entity_poly.pdbx_seq_one_letter_code
_entity_poly.pdbx_strand_id
1 'polypeptide(L)'
;MLDQEAILTALRTVKDPELNVNIVDLGLVYTVQTKEDVIDVEMTLTSPACPAGPEILRNAVTAIELLEGVTKANVKLVMSPPWSPDRMSDDARDTLGIF
;
A
#
# COMPACT_ATOMS: atom_id res chain seq x y z
N MET A 1 -13.07 -8.08 -15.35
CA MET A 1 -12.95 -8.26 -13.89
C MET A 1 -11.68 -7.54 -13.52
N LEU A 2 -11.69 -6.60 -12.56
CA LEU A 2 -10.46 -5.93 -12.15
C LEU A 2 -9.54 -6.97 -11.50
N ASP A 3 -8.37 -7.18 -12.10
CA ASP A 3 -7.41 -8.16 -11.61
C ASP A 3 -6.68 -7.61 -10.38
N GLN A 4 -6.66 -8.40 -9.30
CA GLN A 4 -5.97 -8.01 -8.07
C GLN A 4 -4.48 -7.68 -8.31
N GLU A 5 -3.86 -8.35 -9.28
CA GLU A 5 -2.48 -8.06 -9.70
C GLU A 5 -2.31 -6.65 -10.28
N ALA A 6 -3.30 -6.12 -11.01
CA ALA A 6 -3.26 -4.77 -11.53
C ALA A 6 -3.31 -3.72 -10.40
N ILE A 7 -4.14 -3.96 -9.38
CA ILE A 7 -4.23 -3.11 -8.19
C ILE A 7 -2.91 -3.13 -7.42
N LEU A 8 -2.34 -4.31 -7.19
CA LEU A 8 -1.05 -4.44 -6.52
C LEU A 8 0.08 -3.76 -7.32
N THR A 9 0.05 -3.86 -8.66
CA THR A 9 1.02 -3.19 -9.53
C THR A 9 0.91 -1.67 -9.44
N ALA A 10 -0.32 -1.13 -9.42
CA ALA A 10 -0.54 0.30 -9.19
C ALA A 10 -0.02 0.73 -7.81
N LEU A 11 -0.31 -0.03 -6.77
CA LEU A 11 0.17 0.26 -5.41
C LEU A 11 1.70 0.16 -5.27
N ARG A 12 2.39 -0.69 -6.06
CA ARG A 12 3.86 -0.73 -6.12
C ARG A 12 4.48 0.58 -6.64
N THR A 13 3.73 1.42 -7.33
CA THR A 13 4.22 2.75 -7.76
C THR A 13 4.29 3.74 -6.60
N VAL A 14 3.56 3.48 -5.52
CA VAL A 14 3.52 4.32 -4.32
C VAL A 14 4.63 3.90 -3.38
N LYS A 15 5.52 4.86 -3.09
CA LYS A 15 6.69 4.66 -2.23
C LYS A 15 6.54 5.41 -0.92
N ASP A 16 7.09 4.81 0.13
CA ASP A 16 7.34 5.50 1.38
C ASP A 16 8.50 6.49 1.17
N PRO A 17 8.30 7.80 1.38
CA PRO A 17 9.33 8.81 1.12
C PRO A 17 10.48 8.78 2.13
N GLU A 18 10.31 8.11 3.28
CA GLU A 18 11.37 7.97 4.29
C GLU A 18 12.27 6.77 3.98
N LEU A 19 11.68 5.64 3.58
CA LEU A 19 12.42 4.41 3.28
C LEU A 19 12.79 4.25 1.79
N ASN A 20 12.15 5.00 0.89
CA ASN A 20 12.28 4.90 -0.57
C ASN A 20 11.95 3.50 -1.14
N VAL A 21 11.14 2.72 -0.41
CA VAL A 21 10.63 1.40 -0.80
C VAL A 21 9.12 1.49 -1.03
N ASN A 22 8.58 0.66 -1.93
CA ASN A 22 7.15 0.68 -2.21
C ASN A 22 6.31 0.05 -1.08
N ILE A 23 5.09 0.52 -0.93
CA ILE A 23 4.19 0.12 0.17
C ILE A 23 3.78 -1.36 0.11
N VAL A 24 3.86 -1.99 -1.07
CA VAL A 24 3.53 -3.41 -1.25
C VAL A 24 4.68 -4.28 -0.74
N ASP A 25 5.92 -4.00 -1.16
CA ASP A 25 7.10 -4.76 -0.72
C ASP A 25 7.47 -4.45 0.74
N LEU A 26 7.11 -3.28 1.26
CA LEU A 26 7.16 -3.01 2.70
C LEU A 26 6.13 -3.83 3.50
N GLY A 27 5.16 -4.47 2.85
CA GLY A 27 4.09 -5.20 3.53
C GLY A 27 3.14 -4.29 4.30
N LEU A 28 2.95 -3.04 3.84
CA LEU A 28 2.02 -2.08 4.44
C LEU A 28 0.58 -2.32 3.99
N VAL A 29 0.38 -2.95 2.84
CA VAL A 29 -0.95 -3.30 2.32
C VAL A 29 -1.40 -4.62 2.96
N TYR A 30 -2.48 -4.59 3.74
CA TYR A 30 -2.98 -5.77 4.46
C TYR A 30 -4.10 -6.47 3.69
N THR A 31 -5.05 -5.70 3.18
CA THR A 31 -6.22 -6.25 2.49
C THR A 31 -6.54 -5.39 1.29
N VAL A 32 -6.88 -6.03 0.17
CA VAL A 32 -7.46 -5.40 -1.00
C VAL A 32 -8.78 -6.12 -1.29
N GLN A 33 -9.88 -5.37 -1.32
CA GLN A 33 -11.20 -5.87 -1.65
C GLN A 33 -11.74 -5.12 -2.85
N THR A 34 -12.23 -5.87 -3.83
CA THR A 34 -12.85 -5.33 -5.04
C THR A 34 -14.36 -5.55 -4.95
N LYS A 35 -15.13 -4.48 -5.01
CA LYS A 35 -16.60 -4.51 -5.04
C LYS A 35 -17.04 -3.80 -6.32
N GLU A 36 -17.28 -4.60 -7.36
CA GLU A 36 -17.63 -4.09 -8.69
C GLU A 36 -16.56 -3.12 -9.22
N ASP A 37 -16.85 -1.83 -9.26
CA ASP A 37 -15.99 -0.73 -9.69
C ASP A 37 -15.35 0.07 -8.52
N VAL A 38 -15.58 -0.36 -7.28
CA VAL A 38 -15.05 0.27 -6.06
C VAL A 38 -13.99 -0.61 -5.42
N ILE A 39 -12.82 -0.03 -5.15
CA ILE A 39 -11.70 -0.72 -4.49
C ILE A 39 -11.57 -0.23 -3.05
N ASP A 40 -11.65 -1.16 -2.11
CA ASP A 40 -11.38 -0.91 -0.69
C ASP A 40 -10.01 -1.50 -0.31
N VAL A 41 -9.10 -0.67 0.17
CA VAL A 41 -7.76 -1.10 0.63
C VAL A 41 -7.60 -0.77 2.10
N GLU A 42 -7.16 -1.76 2.87
CA GLU A 42 -6.72 -1.57 4.24
C GLU A 42 -5.20 -1.66 4.29
N MET A 43 -4.57 -0.60 4.80
CA MET A 43 -3.12 -0.52 4.92
C MET A 43 -2.70 0.04 6.27
N THR A 44 -1.43 -0.13 6.61
CA THR A 44 -0.83 0.40 7.83
C THR A 44 0.36 1.31 7.51
N LEU A 45 1.00 1.86 8.53
CA LEU A 45 2.25 2.61 8.41
C LEU A 45 3.35 1.92 9.20
N THR A 46 4.59 2.17 8.81
CA THR A 46 5.78 1.74 9.56
C THR A 46 5.82 2.35 10.97
N SER A 47 5.18 3.50 11.17
CA SER A 47 5.05 4.17 12.47
C SER A 47 3.74 4.95 12.58
N PRO A 48 3.09 4.96 13.77
CA PRO A 48 1.80 5.63 13.98
C PRO A 48 1.89 7.17 13.89
N ALA A 49 3.10 7.73 14.00
CA ALA A 49 3.37 9.16 13.90
C ALA A 49 4.05 9.56 12.59
N CYS A 50 4.06 8.68 11.56
CA CYS A 50 4.74 8.98 10.31
C CYS A 50 4.09 10.21 9.63
N PRO A 51 4.83 11.31 9.44
CA PRO A 51 4.30 12.53 8.84
C PRO A 51 3.89 12.34 7.38
N ALA A 52 4.48 11.34 6.71
CA ALA A 52 4.18 10.99 5.33
C ALA A 52 2.90 10.15 5.18
N GLY A 53 2.29 9.66 6.26
CA GLY A 53 1.11 8.80 6.22
C GLY A 53 -0.04 9.35 5.35
N PRO A 54 -0.48 10.61 5.53
CA PRO A 54 -1.52 11.22 4.70
C PRO A 54 -1.13 11.34 3.22
N GLU A 55 0.14 11.52 2.91
CA GLU A 55 0.63 11.59 1.54
C GLU A 55 0.61 10.21 0.88
N ILE A 56 1.11 9.18 1.56
CA ILE A 56 1.08 7.79 1.09
C ILE A 56 -0.37 7.35 0.81
N LEU A 57 -1.30 7.66 1.73
CA LEU A 57 -2.72 7.36 1.58
C LEU A 57 -3.32 8.02 0.32
N ARG A 58 -3.03 9.30 0.09
CA ARG A 58 -3.51 10.01 -1.11
C ARG A 58 -2.93 9.40 -2.38
N ASN A 59 -1.62 9.13 -2.39
CA ASN A 59 -0.94 8.53 -3.54
C ASN A 59 -1.50 7.14 -3.84
N ALA A 60 -1.81 6.33 -2.82
CA ALA A 60 -2.45 5.03 -2.97
C ALA A 60 -3.84 5.13 -3.59
N VAL A 61 -4.69 6.06 -3.12
CA VAL A 61 -6.01 6.33 -3.72
C VAL A 61 -5.85 6.70 -5.19
N THR A 62 -5.01 7.70 -5.48
CA THR A 62 -4.80 8.18 -6.86
C THR A 62 -4.26 7.08 -7.78
N ALA A 63 -3.31 6.27 -7.32
CA ALA A 63 -2.75 5.18 -8.13
C ALA A 63 -3.82 4.15 -8.52
N ILE A 64 -4.74 3.83 -7.61
CA ILE A 64 -5.84 2.90 -7.89
C ILE A 64 -6.89 3.54 -8.80
N GLU A 65 -7.26 4.80 -8.57
CA GLU A 65 -8.26 5.51 -9.39
C GLU A 65 -7.81 5.76 -10.84
N LEU A 66 -6.51 5.66 -11.12
CA LEU A 66 -5.97 5.70 -12.49
C LEU A 66 -6.19 4.39 -13.27
N LEU A 67 -6.60 3.31 -12.61
CA LEU A 67 -6.89 2.04 -13.27
C LEU A 67 -8.21 2.12 -14.05
N GLU A 68 -8.20 1.61 -15.27
CA GLU A 68 -9.39 1.56 -16.10
C GLU A 68 -10.47 0.67 -15.46
N GLY A 69 -11.67 1.22 -15.30
CA GLY A 69 -12.81 0.53 -14.69
C GLY A 69 -12.95 0.72 -13.17
N VAL A 70 -12.07 1.50 -12.53
CA VAL A 70 -12.24 1.95 -11.14
C VAL A 70 -13.00 3.27 -11.12
N THR A 71 -14.14 3.32 -10.43
CA THR A 71 -14.88 4.58 -10.19
C THR A 71 -14.42 5.25 -8.90
N LYS A 72 -14.00 4.46 -7.91
CA LYS A 72 -13.63 4.97 -6.58
C LYS A 72 -12.64 4.05 -5.87
N ALA A 73 -11.64 4.65 -5.23
CA ALA A 73 -10.78 3.95 -4.29
C ALA A 73 -10.95 4.48 -2.85
N ASN A 74 -11.16 3.58 -1.89
CA ASN A 74 -11.17 3.89 -0.48
C ASN A 74 -9.93 3.26 0.16
N VAL A 75 -9.00 4.07 0.65
CA VAL A 75 -7.84 3.58 1.39
C VAL A 75 -8.03 3.93 2.87
N LYS A 76 -8.06 2.89 3.71
CA LYS A 76 -8.24 3.02 5.15
C LYS A 76 -6.96 2.65 5.88
N LEU A 77 -6.55 3.51 6.79
CA LEU A 77 -5.44 3.23 7.68
C LEU A 77 -5.90 2.37 8.87
N VAL A 78 -5.25 1.24 9.07
CA VAL A 78 -5.45 0.35 10.22
C VAL A 78 -4.19 0.33 11.09
N MET A 79 -4.38 0.47 12.39
CA MET A 79 -3.30 0.43 13.39
C MET A 79 -3.11 -0.96 14.00
N SER A 80 -4.02 -1.89 13.71
CA SER A 80 -4.02 -3.25 14.24
C SER A 80 -4.21 -4.27 13.11
N PRO A 81 -3.35 -5.29 12.99
CA PRO A 81 -2.12 -5.49 13.76
C PRO A 81 -1.05 -4.41 13.46
N PRO A 82 -0.15 -4.08 14.40
CA PRO A 82 0.94 -3.16 14.13
C PRO A 82 1.84 -3.74 13.04
N TRP A 83 2.42 -2.85 12.24
CA TRP A 83 3.41 -3.25 11.25
C TRP A 83 4.66 -3.83 11.93
N SER A 84 5.33 -4.75 11.26
CA SER A 84 6.62 -5.28 11.70
C SER A 84 7.48 -5.56 10.46
N PRO A 85 8.81 -5.40 10.55
CA PRO A 85 9.72 -5.63 9.43
C PRO A 85 9.65 -7.05 8.88
N ASP A 86 9.15 -8.01 9.67
CA ASP A 86 8.91 -9.37 9.21
C ASP A 86 7.87 -9.46 8.08
N ARG A 87 7.04 -8.43 7.88
CA ARG A 87 6.07 -8.37 6.77
C ARG A 87 6.70 -7.97 5.43
N MET A 88 7.93 -7.48 5.44
CA MET A 88 8.60 -7.06 4.21
C MET A 88 8.93 -8.25 3.31
N SER A 89 8.79 -8.04 2.00
CA SER A 89 9.34 -8.92 0.96
C SER A 89 10.84 -9.10 1.16
N ASP A 90 11.37 -10.25 0.73
CA ASP A 90 12.82 -10.55 0.79
C ASP A 90 13.66 -9.44 0.11
N ASP A 91 13.20 -8.96 -1.05
CA ASP A 91 13.81 -7.86 -1.81
C ASP A 91 13.85 -6.52 -1.04
N ALA A 92 12.80 -6.21 -0.29
CA ALA A 92 12.76 -4.99 0.54
C ALA A 92 13.68 -5.11 1.76
N ARG A 93 13.82 -6.32 2.33
CA ARG A 93 14.75 -6.57 3.44
C ARG A 93 16.21 -6.42 2.97
N ASP A 94 16.54 -6.96 1.80
CA ASP A 94 17.87 -6.81 1.19
C ASP A 94 18.20 -5.34 0.88
N THR A 95 17.25 -4.62 0.26
CA THR A 95 17.38 -3.19 -0.05
C THR A 95 17.67 -2.34 1.19
N LEU A 96 17.06 -2.68 2.33
CA LEU A 96 17.23 -1.98 3.60
C LEU A 96 18.39 -2.52 4.45
N GLY A 97 19.04 -3.60 4.03
CA GLY A 97 20.13 -4.25 4.77
C GLY A 97 19.70 -4.88 6.10
N ILE A 98 18.46 -5.37 6.17
CA ILE A 98 17.89 -6.00 7.37
C ILE A 98 17.97 -7.52 7.19
N PHE A 99 18.88 -8.16 7.91
CA PHE A 99 19.13 -9.61 7.91
C PHE A 99 18.48 -10.31 9.11
#